data_AF-A0A6I9P2R6-F1
#
_entry.id   AF-A0A6I9P2R6-F1
#
_cell.length_a   1.000
_cell.length_b   1.000
_cell.length_c   1.000
_cell.angle_alpha   90.00
_cell.angle_beta   90.00
_cell.angle_gamma   90.00
#
_symmetry.space_group_name_H-M   'P 1'
#
loop_
_entity.id
_entity.type
_entity.pdbx_description
1 polymer ?
#
loop_
_entity_poly.entity_id
_entity_poly.type
_entity_poly.pdbx_seq_one_letter_code
_entity_poly.pdbx_strand_id
1 'polypeptide(L)'
;MRVALDDSYSVFHRVEDDPFTNYLQQPLYFEVELMGSNNPKVSLELAYCWATLEEDKMSLPRWDLIVNGCANSRDPHPVIFHSVLPKGRVHYPSNVKRFEVPMFAFAEDKDNLNRQVFVHCDVVICDVRNPVDAACNVQCSDQDNTMKGQKRAISDDPGFKHVTSGPIIIMSS
;
A
#
# COMPACT_ATOMS: atom_id res chain seq x y z
N MET A 1 -6.20 4.28 -5.08
CA MET A 1 -4.85 3.72 -5.20
C MET A 1 -4.64 3.36 -6.67
N ARG A 2 -3.43 3.57 -7.20
CA ARG A 2 -3.11 3.25 -8.60
C ARG A 2 -1.78 2.51 -8.66
N VAL A 3 -1.60 1.71 -9.71
CA VAL A 3 -0.36 1.00 -10.00
C VAL A 3 0.44 1.78 -11.04
N ALA A 4 1.68 2.13 -10.72
CA ALA A 4 2.64 2.69 -11.67
C ALA A 4 3.37 1.57 -12.42
N LEU A 5 3.76 1.85 -13.67
CA LEU A 5 4.47 0.86 -14.49
C LEU A 5 5.92 0.65 -14.03
N ASP A 6 6.50 1.64 -13.35
CA ASP A 6 7.88 1.64 -12.86
C ASP A 6 8.04 2.61 -11.66
N ASP A 7 9.25 2.67 -11.12
CA ASP A 7 9.66 3.53 -10.00
C ASP A 7 9.68 5.03 -10.34
N SER A 8 9.44 5.42 -11.59
CA SER A 8 9.34 6.83 -11.98
C SER A 8 8.01 7.45 -11.55
N TYR A 9 6.97 6.62 -11.32
CA TYR A 9 5.59 7.04 -11.04
C TYR A 9 5.06 8.07 -12.05
N SER A 10 5.47 7.95 -13.32
CA SER A 10 5.09 8.86 -14.40
C SER A 10 3.91 8.33 -15.22
N VAL A 11 3.86 7.00 -15.42
CA VAL A 11 2.80 6.30 -16.14
C VAL A 11 2.13 5.30 -15.21
N PHE A 12 0.80 5.26 -15.27
CA PHE A 12 -0.03 4.41 -14.45
C PHE A 12 -0.87 3.51 -15.32
N HIS A 13 -1.12 2.29 -14.85
CA HIS A 13 -2.12 1.40 -15.43
C HIS A 13 -3.50 2.06 -15.32
N ARG A 14 -4.31 1.93 -16.38
CA ARG A 14 -5.67 2.48 -16.42
C ARG A 14 -6.66 1.37 -16.14
N VAL A 15 -7.74 1.73 -15.44
CA VAL A 15 -8.82 0.78 -15.12
C VAL A 15 -9.48 0.21 -16.38
N GLU A 16 -9.45 0.94 -17.50
CA GLU A 16 -9.99 0.46 -18.78
C GLU A 16 -9.08 -0.52 -19.53
N ASP A 17 -7.82 -0.65 -19.11
CA ASP A 17 -6.88 -1.62 -19.69
C ASP A 17 -7.12 -3.02 -19.07
N ASP A 18 -6.84 -4.08 -19.83
CA ASP A 18 -6.82 -5.49 -19.36
C ASP A 18 -6.06 -5.61 -18.01
N PRO A 19 -6.36 -6.59 -17.13
CA PRO A 19 -5.88 -6.55 -15.75
C PRO A 19 -4.36 -6.46 -15.72
N PHE A 20 -3.84 -5.57 -14.86
CA PHE A 20 -2.43 -5.21 -14.86
C PHE A 20 -1.58 -6.48 -14.73
N THR A 21 -0.75 -6.74 -15.72
CA THR A 21 0.06 -7.95 -15.77
C THR A 21 1.49 -7.61 -15.39
N ASN A 22 2.05 -8.36 -14.44
CA ASN A 22 3.41 -8.22 -13.98
C ASN A 22 4.08 -9.60 -13.82
N TYR A 23 5.41 -9.64 -13.76
CA TYR A 23 6.18 -10.88 -13.66
C TYR A 23 6.75 -11.04 -12.26
N LEU A 24 6.75 -12.24 -11.68
CA LEU A 24 7.21 -12.53 -10.29
C LEU A 24 8.54 -11.85 -9.86
N GLN A 25 9.44 -11.54 -10.80
CA GLN A 25 10.74 -10.92 -10.52
C GLN A 25 10.70 -9.38 -10.50
N GLN A 26 9.63 -8.77 -10.98
CA GLN A 26 9.47 -7.32 -11.08
C GLN A 26 8.61 -6.84 -9.92
N PRO A 27 9.00 -5.78 -9.20
CA PRO A 27 8.20 -5.24 -8.10
C PRO A 27 6.92 -4.56 -8.59
N LEU A 28 6.00 -4.31 -7.66
CA LEU A 28 4.79 -3.52 -7.89
C LEU A 28 4.92 -2.14 -7.27
N TYR A 29 4.65 -1.10 -8.06
CA TYR A 29 4.74 0.29 -7.61
C TYR A 29 3.35 0.88 -7.40
N PHE A 30 3.05 1.29 -6.18
CA PHE A 30 1.75 1.84 -5.80
C PHE A 30 1.83 3.31 -5.45
N GLU A 31 0.84 4.07 -5.89
CA GLU A 31 0.59 5.43 -5.41
C GLU A 31 -0.81 5.55 -4.84
N VAL A 32 -0.88 6.15 -3.65
CA VAL A 32 -2.14 6.59 -3.04
C VAL A 32 -2.11 8.11 -2.95
N GLU A 33 -3.15 8.75 -3.44
CA GLU A 33 -3.27 10.20 -3.54
C GLU A 33 -4.60 10.64 -2.93
N LEU A 34 -4.54 11.64 -2.06
CA LEU A 34 -5.71 12.34 -1.53
C LEU A 34 -6.21 13.34 -2.59
N MET A 35 -7.27 12.95 -3.29
CA MET A 35 -7.87 13.80 -4.32
C MET A 35 -8.69 14.95 -3.72
N GLY A 36 -8.69 16.10 -4.38
CA GLY A 36 -9.55 17.24 -4.03
C GLY A 36 -9.13 18.04 -2.79
N SER A 37 -8.02 17.68 -2.14
CA SER A 37 -7.47 18.48 -1.03
C SER A 37 -6.46 19.50 -1.53
N ASN A 38 -6.75 20.78 -1.28
CA ASN A 38 -5.82 21.90 -1.49
C ASN A 38 -5.26 22.44 -0.16
N ASN A 39 -5.42 21.69 0.94
CA ASN A 39 -5.02 22.14 2.26
C ASN A 39 -3.61 21.63 2.59
N PRO A 40 -2.59 22.49 2.69
CA PRO A 40 -1.22 22.06 3.01
C PRO A 40 -1.06 21.53 4.44
N LYS A 41 -2.08 21.69 5.28
CA LYS A 41 -2.09 21.24 6.68
C LYS A 41 -2.62 19.81 6.85
N VAL A 42 -3.05 19.17 5.77
CA VAL A 42 -3.42 17.76 5.80
C VAL A 42 -2.35 16.90 5.15
N SER A 43 -2.19 15.68 5.67
CA SER A 43 -1.40 14.63 5.03
C SER A 43 -2.24 13.36 4.90
N LEU A 44 -1.90 12.58 3.89
CA LEU A 44 -2.38 11.22 3.70
C LEU A 44 -1.37 10.28 4.34
N GLU A 45 -1.77 9.44 5.29
CA GLU A 45 -0.91 8.40 5.85
C GLU A 45 -1.47 7.00 5.53
N LEU A 46 -0.59 6.09 5.14
CA LEU A 46 -0.92 4.67 4.96
C LEU A 46 -0.85 4.03 6.34
N ALA A 47 -1.97 3.55 6.89
CA ALA A 47 -1.96 2.98 8.23
C ALA A 47 -1.73 1.46 8.20
N TYR A 48 -2.52 0.75 7.41
CA TYR A 48 -2.38 -0.68 7.23
C TYR A 48 -2.52 -1.00 5.75
N CYS A 49 -1.60 -1.79 5.20
CA CYS A 49 -1.75 -2.34 3.86
C CYS A 49 -1.49 -3.84 3.89
N TRP A 50 -2.25 -4.59 3.11
CA TRP A 50 -2.10 -6.03 2.99
C TRP A 50 -2.48 -6.48 1.60
N ALA A 51 -2.08 -7.71 1.27
CA ALA A 51 -2.44 -8.35 0.02
C ALA A 51 -3.24 -9.63 0.25
N THR A 52 -4.07 -9.98 -0.73
CA THR A 52 -4.88 -11.20 -0.80
C THR A 52 -4.87 -11.75 -2.24
N LEU A 53 -5.34 -12.99 -2.41
CA LEU A 53 -5.52 -13.62 -3.73
C LEU A 53 -6.94 -13.44 -4.32
N GLU A 54 -7.86 -12.91 -3.52
CA GLU A 54 -9.24 -12.63 -3.92
C GLU A 54 -9.58 -11.17 -3.63
N GLU A 55 -10.57 -10.63 -4.34
CA GLU A 55 -11.01 -9.24 -4.16
C GLU A 55 -11.53 -8.96 -2.74
N ASP A 56 -12.03 -9.99 -2.05
CA ASP A 56 -12.40 -9.88 -0.66
C ASP A 56 -11.16 -9.58 0.20
N LYS A 57 -11.13 -8.38 0.76
CA LYS A 57 -10.08 -7.89 1.67
C LYS A 57 -9.91 -8.74 2.93
N MET A 58 -10.90 -9.58 3.27
CA MET A 58 -10.88 -10.51 4.41
C MET A 58 -10.41 -11.92 4.03
N SER A 59 -10.23 -12.20 2.73
CA SER A 59 -9.84 -13.52 2.25
C SER A 59 -8.46 -13.93 2.76
N LEU A 60 -8.26 -15.25 2.80
CA LEU A 60 -6.98 -15.87 3.15
C LEU A 60 -6.44 -16.63 1.94
N PRO A 61 -5.11 -16.71 1.77
CA PRO A 61 -4.06 -16.12 2.60
C PRO A 61 -4.01 -14.59 2.53
N ARG A 62 -3.55 -13.97 3.62
CA ARG A 62 -3.34 -12.52 3.74
C ARG A 62 -1.91 -12.23 4.15
N TRP A 63 -1.28 -11.27 3.47
CA TRP A 63 0.09 -10.82 3.76
C TRP A 63 0.09 -9.36 4.18
N ASP A 64 0.48 -9.08 5.42
CA ASP A 64 0.57 -7.71 5.93
C ASP A 64 1.84 -7.04 5.39
N LEU A 65 1.67 -5.94 4.65
CA LEU A 65 2.75 -5.20 3.98
C LEU A 65 3.18 -3.98 4.80
N ILE A 66 2.19 -3.22 5.29
CA ILE A 66 2.38 -2.02 6.12
C ILE A 66 1.54 -2.19 7.38
N VAL A 67 2.13 -1.95 8.55
CA VAL A 67 1.49 -2.04 9.86
C VAL A 67 1.78 -0.77 10.65
N ASN A 68 0.72 -0.07 11.09
CA ASN A 68 0.83 1.22 11.78
C ASN A 68 1.72 2.24 11.04
N GLY A 69 1.64 2.27 9.70
CA GLY A 69 2.44 3.14 8.84
C GLY A 69 3.91 2.79 8.67
N CYS A 70 4.37 1.67 9.23
CA CYS A 70 5.71 1.14 9.01
C CYS A 70 5.68 -0.09 8.11
N ALA A 71 6.76 -0.33 7.36
CA ALA A 71 6.95 -1.59 6.65
C ALA A 71 6.93 -2.75 7.65
N ASN A 72 6.29 -3.87 7.28
CA ASN A 72 6.25 -5.04 8.14
C ASN A 72 7.64 -5.68 8.25
N SER A 73 8.29 -5.55 9.41
CA SER A 73 9.62 -6.11 9.68
C SER A 73 9.68 -7.64 9.68
N ARG A 74 8.52 -8.31 9.73
CA ARG A 74 8.42 -9.78 9.62
C ARG A 74 8.38 -10.28 8.19
N ASP A 75 8.16 -9.39 7.23
CA ASP A 75 8.25 -9.73 5.82
C ASP A 75 9.74 -9.80 5.45
N PRO A 76 10.25 -10.92 4.90
CA PRO A 76 11.63 -11.01 4.42
C PRO A 76 11.93 -10.04 3.28
N HIS A 77 10.90 -9.56 2.57
CA HIS A 77 11.00 -8.58 1.50
C HIS A 77 10.06 -7.40 1.79
N PRO A 78 10.39 -6.57 2.81
CA PRO A 78 9.51 -5.50 3.25
C PRO A 78 9.29 -4.47 2.15
N VAL A 79 8.16 -3.76 2.22
CA VAL A 79 7.88 -2.67 1.28
C VAL A 79 8.92 -1.56 1.38
N ILE A 80 9.18 -0.90 0.25
CA ILE A 80 10.08 0.24 0.18
C ILE A 80 9.24 1.50 -0.02
N PHE A 81 9.37 2.49 0.85
CA PHE A 81 8.72 3.78 0.67
C PHE A 81 9.55 4.68 -0.24
N HIS A 82 8.91 5.30 -1.22
CA HIS A 82 9.54 6.20 -2.17
C HIS A 82 9.17 7.65 -1.83
N SER A 83 10.17 8.52 -1.77
CA SER A 83 9.95 9.94 -1.47
C SER A 83 9.15 10.63 -2.57
N VAL A 84 8.21 11.50 -2.19
CA VAL A 84 7.44 12.29 -3.14
C VAL A 84 7.95 13.73 -3.16
N LEU A 85 8.23 14.24 -4.36
CA LEU A 85 8.66 15.63 -4.56
C LEU A 85 7.56 16.41 -5.31
N PRO A 86 7.46 17.74 -5.12
CA PRO A 86 6.56 18.57 -5.91
C PRO A 86 6.95 18.53 -7.39
N LYS A 87 6.21 17.80 -8.21
CA LYS A 87 6.48 17.65 -9.64
C LYS A 87 5.21 17.26 -10.41
N GLY A 88 5.01 17.89 -11.56
CA GLY A 88 3.86 17.59 -12.43
C GLY A 88 2.54 17.85 -11.70
N ARG A 89 1.72 16.81 -11.53
CA ARG A 89 0.43 16.90 -10.83
C ARG A 89 0.56 17.02 -9.30
N VAL A 90 1.69 16.62 -8.72
CA VAL A 90 1.87 16.62 -7.27
C VAL A 90 2.16 18.05 -6.78
N HIS A 91 1.13 18.72 -6.29
CA HIS A 91 1.26 20.05 -5.67
C HIS A 91 1.67 19.97 -4.20
N TYR A 92 1.07 19.03 -3.46
CA TYR A 92 1.33 18.81 -2.04
C TYR A 92 1.87 17.39 -1.85
N PRO A 93 3.18 17.21 -1.65
CA PRO A 93 3.76 15.88 -1.42
C PRO A 93 3.14 15.13 -0.24
N SER A 94 2.68 15.85 0.79
CA SER A 94 1.99 15.27 1.94
C SER A 94 0.69 14.55 1.59
N ASN A 95 0.07 14.87 0.45
CA ASN A 95 -1.18 14.26 -0.02
C ASN A 95 -0.94 12.98 -0.83
N VAL A 96 0.32 12.59 -1.04
CA VAL A 96 0.68 11.47 -1.91
C VAL A 96 1.65 10.55 -1.18
N LYS A 97 1.38 9.25 -1.20
CA LYS A 97 2.30 8.22 -0.71
C LYS A 97 2.63 7.27 -1.85
N ARG A 98 3.90 6.90 -1.93
CA ARG A 98 4.46 6.00 -2.92
C ARG A 98 5.20 4.88 -2.20
N PHE A 99 4.91 3.66 -2.59
CA PHE A 99 5.60 2.50 -2.06
C PHE A 99 5.74 1.42 -3.14
N GLU A 100 6.69 0.54 -2.90
CA GLU A 100 7.05 -0.58 -3.74
C GLU A 100 6.85 -1.87 -2.94
N VAL A 101 6.23 -2.86 -3.56
CA VAL A 101 6.07 -4.21 -3.02
C VAL A 101 6.97 -5.15 -3.82
N PRO A 102 8.05 -5.68 -3.23
CA PRO A 102 8.87 -6.71 -3.87
C PRO A 102 8.03 -7.98 -4.08
N MET A 103 8.03 -8.52 -5.29
CA MET A 103 7.08 -9.60 -5.67
C MET A 103 7.42 -11.01 -5.17
N PHE A 104 8.49 -11.16 -4.39
CA PHE A 104 8.80 -12.43 -3.71
C PHE A 104 7.91 -12.71 -2.49
N ALA A 105 7.06 -11.76 -2.08
CA ALA A 105 6.09 -11.96 -0.98
C ALA A 105 5.03 -13.04 -1.27
N PHE A 106 4.83 -13.44 -2.54
CA PHE A 106 3.73 -14.32 -2.96
C PHE A 106 4.17 -15.66 -3.57
N ALA A 107 5.45 -16.03 -3.43
CA ALA A 107 6.09 -17.09 -4.21
C ALA A 107 5.99 -18.52 -3.61
N GLU A 108 5.29 -18.74 -2.50
CA GLU A 108 5.39 -20.01 -1.75
C GLU A 108 4.68 -21.23 -2.38
N ASP A 109 4.00 -21.10 -3.52
CA ASP A 109 3.45 -22.29 -4.23
C ASP A 109 3.64 -22.14 -5.75
N LYS A 110 4.64 -22.85 -6.26
CA LYS A 110 5.07 -22.82 -7.67
C LYS A 110 4.08 -23.47 -8.64
N ASP A 111 2.96 -24.01 -8.16
CA ASP A 111 2.07 -24.88 -8.94
C ASP A 111 0.82 -24.19 -9.52
N ASN A 112 0.59 -22.90 -9.25
CA ASN A 112 -0.50 -22.13 -9.90
C ASN A 112 0.07 -20.93 -10.67
N LEU A 113 0.21 -21.14 -11.98
CA LEU A 113 0.98 -20.31 -12.93
C LEU A 113 0.36 -18.94 -13.26
N ASN A 114 -0.84 -18.64 -12.77
CA ASN A 114 -1.51 -17.33 -12.89
C ASN A 114 -2.09 -16.93 -11.52
N ARG A 115 -1.35 -16.15 -10.73
CA ARG A 115 -1.86 -15.64 -9.46
C ARG A 115 -2.37 -14.24 -9.66
N GLN A 116 -3.64 -13.99 -9.35
CA GLN A 116 -4.13 -12.64 -9.20
C GLN A 116 -3.84 -12.17 -7.77
N VAL A 117 -3.41 -10.93 -7.62
CA VAL A 117 -3.18 -10.29 -6.33
C VAL A 117 -4.04 -9.04 -6.25
N PHE A 118 -4.62 -8.83 -5.07
CA PHE A 118 -5.26 -7.59 -4.69
C PHE A 118 -4.45 -6.97 -3.56
N VAL A 119 -4.22 -5.67 -3.64
CA VAL A 119 -3.58 -4.90 -2.57
C VAL A 119 -4.63 -3.98 -1.99
N HIS A 120 -4.74 -4.01 -0.67
CA HIS A 120 -5.69 -3.26 0.12
C HIS A 120 -4.92 -2.33 1.06
N CYS A 121 -5.43 -1.13 1.28
CA CYS A 121 -4.89 -0.20 2.27
C CYS A 121 -6.02 0.51 3.01
N ASP A 122 -5.88 0.55 4.33
CA ASP A 122 -6.56 1.50 5.19
C ASP A 122 -5.67 2.73 5.37
N VAL A 123 -6.22 3.90 5.02
CA VAL A 123 -5.52 5.18 5.03
C VAL A 123 -6.21 6.15 5.97
N VAL A 124 -5.43 7.04 6.57
CA VAL A 124 -5.95 8.11 7.43
C VAL A 124 -5.57 9.46 6.86
N ILE A 125 -6.42 10.45 7.10
CA ILE A 125 -6.14 11.85 6.75
C ILE A 125 -5.82 12.56 8.05
N CYS A 126 -4.58 13.01 8.18
CA CYS A 126 -4.08 13.68 9.37
C CYS A 126 -4.12 15.18 9.17
N ASP A 127 -4.80 15.91 10.06
CA ASP A 127 -4.69 17.38 10.13
C ASP A 127 -3.73 17.73 11.26
N VAL A 128 -2.68 18.51 10.96
CA VAL A 128 -1.70 18.97 11.95
C VAL A 128 -2.34 19.76 13.11
N ARG A 129 -3.58 20.24 12.94
CA ARG A 129 -4.35 20.92 14.00
C ARG A 129 -5.02 19.96 14.97
N ASN A 130 -5.22 18.70 14.59
CA ASN A 130 -5.89 17.70 15.41
C ASN A 130 -5.36 16.28 15.12
N PRO A 131 -4.12 15.97 15.53
CA PRO A 131 -3.51 14.66 15.30
C PRO A 131 -4.07 13.64 16.31
N VAL A 132 -5.25 13.08 16.03
CA VAL A 132 -5.94 12.15 16.94
C VAL A 132 -5.53 10.69 16.72
N ASP A 133 -5.00 10.35 15.53
CA ASP A 133 -4.68 8.96 15.19
C ASP A 133 -3.19 8.62 15.43
N ALA A 134 -2.93 7.41 15.93
CA ALA A 134 -1.56 6.89 16.09
C ALA A 134 -0.84 6.79 14.74
N ALA A 135 -1.57 6.52 13.65
CA ALA A 135 -1.03 6.54 12.29
C ALA A 135 -0.62 7.95 11.80
N CYS A 136 -1.00 9.02 12.50
CA CYS A 136 -0.56 10.39 12.20
C CYS A 136 0.78 10.76 12.86
N ASN A 137 1.27 9.96 13.81
CA ASN A 137 2.50 10.21 14.56
C ASN A 137 3.41 8.97 14.52
N VAL A 138 3.69 8.47 13.33
CA VAL A 138 4.47 7.23 13.14
C VAL A 138 5.96 7.51 13.28
N GLN A 139 6.61 6.82 14.22
CA GLN A 139 8.05 6.67 14.28
C GLN A 139 8.39 5.19 14.12
N CYS A 140 8.94 4.83 12.97
CA CYS A 140 9.46 3.49 12.74
C CYS A 140 10.85 3.39 13.38
N SER A 141 10.92 2.92 14.63
CA SER A 141 12.15 2.36 15.21
C SER A 141 12.33 0.91 14.72
N ASP A 142 13.48 0.29 14.95
CA ASP A 142 13.67 -1.15 14.71
C ASP A 142 12.65 -1.95 15.56
N GLN A 143 11.49 -2.21 14.97
CA GLN A 143 10.32 -2.80 15.60
C GLN A 143 10.50 -4.31 15.74
N ASP A 144 11.23 -4.73 16.78
CA ASP A 144 11.25 -6.14 17.21
C ASP A 144 10.29 -6.38 18.39
N ASN A 145 9.99 -5.34 19.20
CA ASN A 145 9.28 -5.51 20.47
C ASN A 145 7.79 -5.11 20.51
N THR A 146 7.23 -4.44 19.49
CA THR A 146 5.83 -3.95 19.51
C THR A 146 4.84 -4.76 18.66
N MET A 147 5.31 -5.62 17.75
CA MET A 147 4.42 -6.45 16.91
C MET A 147 3.88 -7.72 17.61
N LYS A 148 4.00 -7.85 18.93
CA LYS A 148 3.34 -8.96 19.65
C LYS A 148 1.85 -8.66 19.79
N GLY A 149 1.05 -9.22 18.87
CA GLY A 149 -0.39 -9.44 19.09
C GLY A 149 -1.36 -8.45 18.43
N GLN A 150 -0.90 -7.47 17.64
CA GLN A 150 -1.81 -6.60 16.89
C GLN A 150 -2.32 -7.26 15.60
N LYS A 151 -2.99 -8.42 15.72
CA LYS A 151 -4.03 -8.75 14.73
C LYS A 151 -5.21 -7.84 15.04
N ARG A 152 -5.18 -6.59 14.59
CA ARG A 152 -6.41 -5.79 14.60
C ARG A 152 -7.33 -6.41 13.56
N ALA A 153 -8.52 -6.84 14.00
CA ALA A 153 -9.65 -6.97 13.10
C ALA A 153 -9.78 -5.61 12.39
N ILE A 154 -9.87 -5.62 11.06
CA ILE A 154 -10.06 -4.43 10.23
C ILE A 154 -11.18 -3.61 10.88
N SER A 155 -10.83 -2.48 11.49
CA SER A 155 -11.81 -1.70 12.24
C SER A 155 -12.58 -0.86 11.24
N ASP A 156 -13.91 -0.95 11.25
CA ASP A 156 -14.82 0.04 10.66
C ASP A 156 -14.79 1.36 11.45
N ASP A 157 -13.60 1.80 11.86
CA ASP A 157 -13.39 3.08 12.50
C ASP A 157 -13.59 4.17 11.44
N PRO A 158 -14.53 5.11 11.65
CA PRO A 158 -14.84 6.15 10.67
C PRO A 158 -13.66 7.06 10.30
N GLY A 159 -12.57 7.03 11.09
CA GLY A 159 -11.31 7.73 10.81
C GLY A 159 -10.54 7.17 9.60
N PHE A 160 -10.72 5.89 9.28
CA PHE A 160 -10.01 5.25 8.17
C PHE A 160 -10.82 5.31 6.87
N LYS A 161 -10.11 5.48 5.75
CA LYS A 161 -10.64 5.30 4.41
C LYS A 161 -9.99 4.07 3.80
N HIS A 162 -10.78 3.26 3.11
CA HIS A 162 -10.30 2.03 2.51
C HIS A 162 -10.10 2.21 1.00
N VAL A 163 -8.99 1.68 0.49
CA VAL A 163 -8.69 1.65 -0.96
C VAL A 163 -8.16 0.28 -1.34
N THR A 164 -8.54 -0.18 -2.53
CA THR A 164 -8.08 -1.46 -3.11
C THR A 164 -7.53 -1.22 -4.51
N SER A 165 -6.56 -2.03 -4.91
CA SER A 165 -6.01 -2.08 -6.28
C SER A 165 -5.87 -3.54 -6.70
N GLY A 166 -6.45 -3.88 -7.85
CA GLY A 166 -6.47 -5.23 -8.39
C GLY A 166 -7.63 -5.42 -9.38
N PRO A 167 -7.72 -6.59 -10.06
CA PRO A 167 -6.76 -7.69 -9.99
C PRO A 167 -5.44 -7.36 -10.69
N ILE A 168 -4.33 -7.78 -10.09
CA ILE A 168 -2.99 -7.72 -10.68
C ILE A 168 -2.57 -9.16 -11.01
N ILE A 169 -2.42 -9.47 -12.29
CA ILE A 169 -2.05 -10.81 -12.76
C ILE A 169 -0.54 -10.97 -12.68
N ILE A 170 -0.11 -11.95 -11.89
CA ILE A 170 1.29 -12.31 -11.70
C ILE A 170 1.61 -13.52 -12.57
N MET A 171 2.45 -13.29 -13.58
CA MET A 171 2.95 -14.31 -14.48
C MET A 171 4.27 -14.90 -13.95
N SER A 172 4.41 -16.20 -14.16
CA SER A 172 5.70 -16.88 -14.09
C SER A 172 6.51 -16.54 -15.35
N SER A 173 7.79 -16.23 -15.16
CA SER A 173 8.75 -15.97 -16.24
C SER A 173 9.00 -17.20 -17.10
#